data_AF-A0A817W1S9-F1
#
_entry.id   AF-A0A817W1S9-F1
#
_cell.length_a   1.000
_cell.length_b   1.000
_cell.length_c   1.000
_cell.angle_alpha   90.00
_cell.angle_beta   90.00
_cell.angle_gamma   90.00
#
_symmetry.space_group_name_H-M   'P 1'
#
loop_
_entity.id
_entity.type
_entity.pdbx_description
1 polymer ?
#
loop_
_entity_poly.entity_id
_entity_poly.type
_entity_poly.pdbx_seq_one_letter_code
_entity_poly.pdbx_strand_id
1 'polypeptide(L)'
;MSANDLHENLLQYPEYSSHIHCRFFPFWPPRDVDLLQWLSHWIKQGALPIAIMNMDHYHSQKTNFYSTSSSWQHRIIYGVEPRGIYLMNPIQIQSPQQVYEQLTVDSITYVTRQEIVQRYNQSPMCLTPLAINNNTSRLFSDTRWRTMNVLGQVVNVLREDRQLNENETRNIPYRPTVTHVRIPSTCSSGILIFSKDYNQLINAIDLPLRQ
;
A
#
# COMPACT_ATOMS: atom_id res chain seq x y z
N MET A 1 0.56 8.59 7.03
CA MET A 1 0.89 7.59 8.05
C MET A 1 1.01 6.25 7.37
N SER A 2 2.24 5.83 7.12
CA SER A 2 2.56 4.48 6.65
C SER A 2 2.37 3.44 7.76
N ALA A 3 2.30 2.14 7.43
CA ALA A 3 2.35 1.08 8.44
C ALA A 3 3.63 1.15 9.31
N ASN A 4 4.74 1.66 8.75
CA ASN A 4 5.95 1.96 9.49
C ASN A 4 5.77 3.19 10.40
N ASP A 5 4.98 4.18 9.99
CA ASP A 5 4.64 5.32 10.86
C ASP A 5 3.75 4.88 12.01
N LEU A 6 2.90 3.84 11.84
CA LEU A 6 2.14 3.27 12.95
C LEU A 6 3.07 2.54 13.94
N HIS A 7 4.08 1.82 13.43
CA HIS A 7 5.12 1.19 14.24
C HIS A 7 5.93 2.22 15.05
N GLU A 8 6.41 3.29 14.40
CA GLU A 8 7.20 4.35 15.05
C GLU A 8 6.35 5.23 16.00
N ASN A 9 5.11 5.57 15.62
CA ASN A 9 4.27 6.45 16.44
C ASN A 9 3.59 5.72 17.62
N LEU A 10 3.29 4.42 17.51
CA LEU A 10 2.76 3.66 18.66
C LEU A 10 3.83 3.41 19.74
N LEU A 11 5.11 3.35 19.36
CA LEU A 11 6.23 3.24 20.31
C LEU A 11 6.58 4.58 20.99
N GLN A 12 6.14 5.72 20.47
CA GLN A 12 6.39 7.05 21.03
C GLN A 12 5.51 7.41 22.24
N TYR A 13 4.52 6.60 22.61
CA TYR A 13 3.67 6.81 23.79
C TYR A 13 3.93 5.74 24.88
N PRO A 14 5.07 5.82 25.60
CA PRO A 14 5.49 4.82 26.57
C PRO A 14 4.64 4.76 27.85
N GLU A 15 3.75 5.71 28.10
CA GLU A 15 3.11 5.85 29.42
C GLU A 15 1.91 4.93 29.67
N TYR A 16 1.41 4.16 28.70
CA TYR A 16 0.18 3.35 28.90
C TYR A 16 0.25 1.85 28.57
N SER A 17 1.34 1.30 28.02
CA SER A 17 1.42 -0.16 27.84
C SER A 17 2.85 -0.64 27.58
N SER A 18 3.59 -0.93 28.66
CA SER A 18 4.89 -1.63 28.60
C SER A 18 4.78 -3.13 28.28
N HIS A 19 3.60 -3.62 27.87
CA HIS A 19 3.31 -5.07 27.78
C HIS A 19 2.65 -5.52 26.47
N ILE A 20 2.49 -4.65 25.48
CA ILE A 20 1.96 -5.04 24.15
C ILE A 20 3.05 -4.80 23.12
N HIS A 21 3.41 -5.87 22.43
CA HIS A 21 4.43 -5.89 21.38
C HIS A 21 3.75 -6.06 20.03
N CYS A 22 4.43 -5.62 18.97
CA CYS A 22 3.93 -5.82 17.61
C CYS A 22 5.03 -6.34 16.67
N ARG A 23 4.60 -7.12 15.67
CA ARG A 23 5.47 -7.56 14.57
C ARG A 23 4.68 -7.61 13.27
N PHE A 24 5.26 -7.07 12.22
CA PHE A 24 4.69 -7.08 10.89
C PHE A 24 5.13 -8.32 10.10
N PHE A 25 4.17 -8.98 9.46
CA PHE A 25 4.38 -10.13 8.58
C PHE A 25 4.00 -9.71 7.15
N PRO A 26 4.98 -9.48 6.24
CA PRO A 26 4.70 -9.09 4.87
C PRO A 26 4.09 -10.24 4.08
N PHE A 27 3.04 -9.95 3.30
CA PHE A 27 2.38 -10.94 2.42
C PHE A 27 2.74 -10.77 0.94
N TRP A 28 3.48 -9.70 0.62
CA TRP A 28 4.13 -9.53 -0.68
C TRP A 28 5.64 -9.78 -0.56
N PRO A 29 6.28 -10.48 -1.51
CA PRO A 29 5.67 -11.36 -2.52
C PRO A 29 4.81 -12.48 -1.89
N PRO A 30 3.97 -13.19 -2.68
CA PRO A 30 3.05 -14.23 -2.19
C PRO A 30 3.71 -15.22 -1.23
N ARG A 31 2.99 -15.57 -0.15
CA ARG A 31 3.48 -16.45 0.92
C ARG A 31 2.81 -17.82 0.93
N ASP A 32 3.56 -18.86 1.23
CA ASP A 32 3.00 -20.19 1.41
C ASP A 32 2.48 -20.36 2.85
N VAL A 33 1.20 -20.07 3.05
CA VAL A 33 0.56 -20.08 4.37
C VAL A 33 -0.91 -20.44 4.26
N ASP A 34 -1.37 -21.33 5.12
CA ASP A 34 -2.80 -21.48 5.42
C ASP A 34 -3.23 -20.30 6.29
N LEU A 35 -3.85 -19.31 5.67
CA LEU A 35 -4.23 -18.06 6.33
C LEU A 35 -5.19 -18.29 7.50
N LEU A 36 -6.14 -19.24 7.40
CA LEU A 36 -7.09 -19.52 8.47
C LEU A 36 -6.38 -20.15 9.66
N GLN A 37 -5.56 -21.17 9.43
CA GLN A 37 -4.83 -21.85 10.49
C GLN A 37 -3.86 -20.88 11.19
N TRP A 38 -3.14 -20.08 10.41
CA TRP A 38 -2.18 -19.11 10.92
C TRP A 38 -2.85 -18.00 11.76
N LEU A 39 -3.96 -17.42 11.28
CA LEU A 39 -4.71 -16.43 12.06
C LEU A 39 -5.35 -17.04 13.31
N SER A 40 -5.91 -18.25 13.21
CA SER A 40 -6.52 -18.96 14.34
C SER A 40 -5.51 -19.18 15.45
N HIS A 41 -4.26 -19.52 15.10
CA HIS A 41 -3.18 -19.65 16.04
C HIS A 41 -2.95 -18.36 16.83
N TRP A 42 -2.77 -17.22 16.16
CA TRP A 42 -2.53 -15.94 16.84
C TRP A 42 -3.71 -15.48 17.71
N ILE A 43 -4.94 -15.57 17.19
CA ILE A 43 -6.13 -15.12 17.91
C ILE A 43 -6.36 -15.98 19.18
N LYS A 44 -6.13 -17.29 19.12
CA LYS A 44 -6.24 -18.18 20.29
C LYS A 44 -5.25 -17.84 21.41
N GLN A 45 -4.11 -17.22 21.07
CA GLN A 45 -3.12 -16.76 22.03
C GLN A 45 -3.42 -15.34 22.56
N GLY A 46 -4.58 -14.79 22.23
CA GLY A 46 -4.99 -13.45 22.64
C GLY A 46 -4.32 -12.33 21.84
N ALA A 47 -3.70 -12.64 20.69
CA ALA A 47 -3.13 -11.63 19.81
C ALA A 47 -4.22 -10.96 18.96
N LEU A 48 -3.98 -9.72 18.55
CA LEU A 48 -4.84 -8.91 17.70
C LEU A 48 -4.18 -8.69 16.33
N PRO A 49 -4.63 -9.40 15.28
CA PRO A 49 -4.16 -9.16 13.92
C PRO A 49 -4.83 -7.94 13.29
N ILE A 50 -4.03 -7.10 12.65
CA ILE A 50 -4.49 -6.00 11.79
C ILE A 50 -3.95 -6.23 10.38
N ALA A 51 -4.86 -6.42 9.43
CA ALA A 51 -4.52 -6.48 8.01
C ALA A 51 -4.27 -5.09 7.46
N ILE A 52 -3.13 -4.92 6.80
CA ILE A 52 -2.75 -3.73 6.04
C ILE A 52 -2.88 -4.09 4.56
N MET A 53 -3.84 -3.48 3.88
CA MET A 53 -4.24 -3.84 2.53
C MET A 53 -4.22 -2.64 1.60
N ASN A 54 -3.80 -2.86 0.35
CA ASN A 54 -3.85 -1.84 -0.69
C ASN A 54 -5.04 -2.11 -1.60
N MET A 55 -6.20 -1.54 -1.23
CA MET A 55 -7.46 -1.83 -1.92
C MET A 55 -7.49 -1.23 -3.32
N ASP A 56 -6.86 -0.08 -3.56
CA ASP A 56 -6.84 0.49 -4.91
C ASP A 56 -6.06 -0.37 -5.88
N HIS A 57 -4.88 -0.87 -5.47
CA HIS A 57 -4.09 -1.75 -6.32
C HIS A 57 -4.83 -3.08 -6.54
N TYR A 58 -5.42 -3.67 -5.49
CA TYR A 58 -6.25 -4.87 -5.62
C TYR A 58 -7.43 -4.67 -6.59
N HIS A 59 -8.18 -3.56 -6.48
CA HIS A 59 -9.30 -3.28 -7.37
C HIS A 59 -8.83 -3.02 -8.80
N SER A 60 -7.73 -2.29 -8.99
CA SER A 60 -7.19 -2.00 -10.32
C SER A 60 -6.82 -3.28 -11.09
N GLN A 61 -6.33 -4.32 -10.40
CA GLN A 61 -6.01 -5.61 -11.01
C GLN A 61 -7.27 -6.38 -11.45
N LYS A 62 -8.43 -6.16 -10.79
CA LYS A 62 -9.66 -6.90 -11.06
C LYS A 62 -10.62 -6.19 -12.02
N THR A 63 -10.71 -4.87 -11.95
CA THR A 63 -11.76 -4.11 -12.65
C THR A 63 -11.21 -3.15 -13.72
N ASN A 64 -9.89 -3.03 -13.85
CA ASN A 64 -9.23 -1.98 -14.63
C ASN A 64 -9.70 -0.55 -14.27
N PHE A 65 -10.34 -0.38 -13.11
CA PHE A 65 -10.79 0.90 -12.59
C PHE A 65 -9.88 1.34 -11.46
N TYR A 66 -9.48 2.61 -11.50
CA TYR A 66 -8.58 3.21 -10.52
C TYR A 66 -9.39 4.12 -9.62
N SER A 67 -9.44 3.79 -8.34
CA SER A 67 -9.94 4.72 -7.31
C SER A 67 -8.88 5.78 -7.06
N THR A 68 -9.30 7.05 -7.02
CA THR A 68 -8.42 8.20 -6.81
C THR A 68 -8.13 8.49 -5.33
N SER A 69 -8.76 7.75 -4.42
CA SER A 69 -8.46 7.85 -2.99
C SER A 69 -7.43 6.79 -2.65
N SER A 70 -6.15 7.16 -2.48
CA SER A 70 -5.09 6.24 -2.05
C SER A 70 -5.45 5.62 -0.68
N SER A 71 -6.09 4.46 -0.69
CA SER A 71 -6.74 3.88 0.48
C SER A 71 -6.01 2.63 0.91
N TRP A 72 -4.79 2.81 1.43
CA TRP A 72 -4.21 1.81 2.31
C TRP A 72 -5.14 1.66 3.51
N GLN A 73 -5.77 0.49 3.62
CA GLN A 73 -6.74 0.21 4.66
C GLN A 73 -6.12 -0.62 5.77
N HIS A 74 -6.44 -0.25 7.00
CA HIS A 74 -6.12 -1.00 8.20
C HIS A 74 -7.42 -1.65 8.68
N ARG A 75 -7.46 -2.98 8.66
CA ARG A 75 -8.66 -3.75 9.03
C ARG A 75 -8.32 -4.72 10.15
N ILE A 76 -9.03 -4.60 11.26
CA ILE A 76 -8.87 -5.51 12.39
C ILE A 76 -9.48 -6.86 12.01
N ILE A 77 -8.75 -7.94 12.23
CA ILE A 77 -9.27 -9.30 12.16
C ILE A 77 -9.65 -9.71 13.58
N TYR A 78 -10.94 -9.84 13.85
CA TYR A 78 -11.43 -10.14 15.20
C TYR A 78 -11.94 -11.58 15.36
N GLY A 79 -12.00 -12.34 14.26
CA GLY A 79 -12.43 -13.73 14.29
C GLY A 79 -12.08 -14.47 13.01
N VAL A 80 -11.93 -15.79 13.11
CA VAL A 80 -11.75 -16.69 11.97
C VAL A 80 -12.55 -17.96 12.20
N GLU A 81 -13.26 -18.39 11.16
CA GLU A 81 -14.04 -19.62 11.14
C GLU A 81 -13.90 -20.30 9.77
N PRO A 82 -14.30 -21.57 9.61
CA PRO A 82 -14.30 -22.23 8.31
C PRO A 82 -15.11 -21.47 7.24
N ARG A 83 -16.09 -20.66 7.66
CA ARG A 83 -16.92 -19.82 6.77
C ARG A 83 -16.20 -18.56 6.27
N GLY A 84 -15.16 -18.10 6.97
CA GLY A 84 -14.44 -16.89 6.58
C GLY A 84 -13.69 -16.18 7.70
N ILE A 85 -13.09 -15.06 7.32
CA ILE A 85 -12.33 -14.15 8.17
C ILE A 85 -13.21 -12.93 8.44
N TYR A 86 -13.36 -12.61 9.72
CA TYR A 86 -14.17 -11.51 10.21
C TYR A 86 -13.31 -10.25 10.34
N LEU A 87 -13.64 -9.23 9.55
CA LEU A 87 -12.90 -7.98 9.42
C LEU A 87 -13.74 -6.81 9.95
N MET A 88 -13.11 -5.83 10.59
CA MET A 88 -13.72 -4.53 10.88
C MET A 88 -13.22 -3.45 9.93
N ASN A 89 -13.93 -2.31 9.95
CA ASN A 89 -13.67 -1.12 9.13
C ASN A 89 -13.72 -1.40 7.61
N PRO A 90 -14.91 -1.68 7.04
CA PRO A 90 -16.20 -1.93 7.70
C PRO A 90 -16.33 -3.38 8.19
N ILE A 91 -17.35 -3.67 9.01
CA ILE A 91 -17.67 -5.03 9.47
C ILE A 91 -18.04 -5.89 8.26
N GLN A 92 -17.25 -6.92 7.99
CA GLN A 92 -17.47 -7.84 6.87
C GLN A 92 -16.94 -9.23 7.19
N ILE A 93 -17.49 -10.22 6.50
CA ILE A 93 -16.95 -11.58 6.46
C ILE A 93 -16.46 -11.81 5.04
N GLN A 94 -15.21 -12.22 4.90
CA GLN A 94 -14.60 -12.50 3.60
C GLN A 94 -14.03 -13.91 3.57
N SER A 95 -14.00 -14.52 2.38
CA SER A 95 -13.36 -15.82 2.24
C SER A 95 -11.84 -15.71 2.46
N PRO A 96 -11.17 -16.77 2.95
CA PRO A 96 -9.72 -16.75 3.15
C PRO A 96 -8.95 -16.41 1.88
N GLN A 97 -9.43 -16.90 0.74
CA GLN A 97 -8.85 -16.60 -0.56
C GLN A 97 -8.93 -15.11 -0.90
N GLN A 98 -10.09 -14.46 -0.71
CA GLN A 98 -10.24 -13.03 -0.98
C GLN A 98 -9.33 -12.17 -0.09
N VAL A 99 -9.22 -12.52 1.19
CA VAL A 99 -8.33 -11.80 2.13
C VAL A 99 -6.86 -12.01 1.74
N TYR A 100 -6.48 -13.24 1.39
CA TYR A 100 -5.14 -13.55 0.93
C TYR A 100 -4.77 -12.76 -0.34
N GLU A 101 -5.67 -12.70 -1.32
CA GLU A 101 -5.47 -11.91 -2.54
C GLU A 101 -5.30 -10.41 -2.24
N GLN A 102 -6.07 -9.85 -1.27
CA GLN A 102 -5.93 -8.45 -0.85
C GLN A 102 -4.63 -8.16 -0.09
N LEU A 103 -4.09 -9.15 0.62
CA LEU A 103 -2.81 -9.06 1.33
C LEU A 103 -1.60 -9.25 0.40
N THR A 104 -1.80 -9.90 -0.73
CA THR A 104 -0.74 -10.29 -1.67
C THR A 104 -0.65 -9.30 -2.82
N VAL A 105 -0.44 -8.03 -2.45
CA VAL A 105 -0.47 -6.91 -3.38
C VAL A 105 0.82 -6.10 -3.24
N ASP A 106 1.40 -5.71 -4.37
CA ASP A 106 2.65 -4.93 -4.37
C ASP A 106 2.45 -3.56 -3.73
N SER A 107 3.54 -3.05 -3.15
CA SER A 107 3.65 -1.78 -2.43
C SER A 107 3.72 -0.61 -3.41
N ILE A 108 2.63 -0.37 -4.14
CA ILE A 108 2.47 0.67 -5.18
C ILE A 108 1.34 1.62 -4.80
N THR A 109 1.54 2.92 -5.03
CA THR A 109 0.47 3.93 -4.91
C THR A 109 0.20 4.54 -6.29
N TYR A 110 -1.06 4.87 -6.56
CA TYR A 110 -1.48 5.58 -7.77
C TYR A 110 -1.62 7.07 -7.45
N VAL A 111 -1.03 7.93 -8.27
CA VAL A 111 -1.20 9.38 -8.23
C VAL A 111 -1.97 9.80 -9.45
N THR A 112 -3.04 10.56 -9.26
CA THR A 112 -3.93 10.95 -10.37
C THR A 112 -3.24 11.94 -11.30
N ARG A 113 -3.68 11.94 -12.56
CA ARG A 113 -3.29 12.97 -13.54
C ARG A 113 -3.47 14.38 -12.98
N GLN A 114 -4.62 14.65 -12.36
CA GLN A 114 -4.96 15.97 -11.82
C GLN A 114 -3.94 16.42 -10.76
N GLU A 115 -3.56 15.55 -9.84
CA GLU A 115 -2.55 15.87 -8.82
C GLU A 115 -1.17 16.14 -9.42
N ILE A 116 -0.76 15.36 -10.43
CA ILE A 116 0.50 15.58 -11.15
C ILE A 116 0.49 16.94 -11.84
N VAL A 117 -0.56 17.22 -12.62
CA VAL A 117 -0.73 18.48 -13.35
C VAL A 117 -0.76 19.65 -12.38
N GLN A 118 -1.56 19.59 -11.32
CA GLN A 118 -1.65 20.63 -10.30
C GLN A 118 -0.29 20.89 -9.63
N ARG A 119 0.49 19.84 -9.35
CA ARG A 119 1.80 19.96 -8.72
C ARG A 119 2.86 20.57 -9.63
N TYR A 120 2.86 20.24 -10.92
CA TYR A 120 3.93 20.59 -11.84
C TYR A 120 3.60 21.70 -12.85
N ASN A 121 2.34 22.15 -12.95
CA ASN A 121 1.96 23.33 -13.75
C ASN A 121 2.31 24.67 -13.07
N GLN A 122 2.92 24.66 -11.89
CA GLN A 122 3.43 25.88 -11.24
C GLN A 122 4.75 26.31 -11.89
N SER A 123 4.88 27.61 -12.22
CA SER A 123 6.11 28.17 -12.78
C SER A 123 7.04 28.68 -11.67
N PRO A 124 8.34 28.31 -11.67
CA PRO A 124 9.00 27.43 -12.64
C PRO A 124 8.73 25.95 -12.37
N MET A 125 8.39 25.20 -13.44
CA MET A 125 8.24 23.75 -13.38
C MET A 125 9.58 23.09 -13.07
N CYS A 126 9.68 22.39 -11.94
CA CYS A 126 10.91 21.75 -11.50
C CYS A 126 10.74 20.23 -11.38
N LEU A 127 11.27 19.49 -12.37
CA LEU A 127 11.35 18.01 -12.33
C LEU A 127 12.66 17.50 -11.71
N THR A 128 13.55 18.40 -11.33
CA THR A 128 14.85 18.09 -10.74
C THR A 128 14.77 17.10 -9.58
N PRO A 129 13.80 17.17 -8.65
CA PRO A 129 13.69 16.18 -7.57
C PRO A 129 13.44 14.75 -8.05
N LEU A 130 12.75 14.56 -9.18
CA LEU A 130 12.52 13.23 -9.77
C LEU A 130 13.71 12.74 -10.61
N ALA A 131 14.45 13.67 -11.23
CA ALA A 131 15.61 13.38 -12.07
C ALA A 131 16.88 13.10 -11.25
N ILE A 132 17.10 13.88 -10.19
CA ILE A 132 18.14 13.69 -9.19
C ILE A 132 17.64 12.63 -8.21
N ASN A 133 17.45 11.42 -8.73
CA ASN A 133 17.25 10.23 -7.92
C ASN A 133 18.59 9.82 -7.29
N ASN A 134 19.26 10.78 -6.65
CA ASN A 134 20.55 10.59 -6.02
C ASN A 134 20.21 10.28 -4.58
N ASN A 135 20.75 9.19 -4.05
CA ASN A 135 20.51 8.63 -2.70
C ASN A 135 20.76 9.60 -1.52
N THR A 136 20.91 10.90 -1.77
CA THR A 136 21.11 12.01 -0.86
C THR A 136 19.82 12.58 -0.27
N SER A 137 18.64 12.38 -0.87
CA SER A 137 17.37 12.75 -0.24
C SER A 137 16.66 11.50 0.29
N ARG A 138 16.19 11.53 1.55
CA ARG A 138 15.46 10.43 2.20
C ARG A 138 14.21 9.97 1.43
N LEU A 139 13.70 10.80 0.53
CA LEU A 139 12.49 10.55 -0.25
C LEU A 139 12.72 9.66 -1.49
N PHE A 140 13.96 9.56 -2.00
CA PHE A 140 14.26 8.86 -3.25
C PHE A 140 15.41 7.84 -3.14
N SER A 141 15.70 7.32 -1.94
CA SER A 141 16.61 6.17 -1.79
C SER A 141 16.02 4.85 -2.29
N ASP A 142 14.71 4.81 -2.56
CA ASP A 142 14.04 3.64 -3.08
C ASP A 142 14.32 3.46 -4.58
N THR A 143 15.11 2.43 -4.90
CA THR A 143 15.49 2.08 -6.28
C THR A 143 14.29 1.82 -7.19
N ARG A 144 13.10 1.52 -6.62
CA ARG A 144 11.87 1.29 -7.37
C ARG A 144 11.40 2.52 -8.16
N TRP A 145 11.76 3.74 -7.73
CA TRP A 145 11.44 4.95 -8.52
C TRP A 145 12.07 4.90 -9.92
N ARG A 146 13.27 4.30 -10.03
CA ARG A 146 13.97 4.13 -11.30
C ARG A 146 13.40 2.95 -12.09
N THR A 147 13.24 1.79 -11.46
CA THR A 147 12.74 0.58 -12.16
C THR A 147 11.31 0.76 -12.65
N MET A 148 10.48 1.56 -11.97
CA MET A 148 9.14 1.92 -12.40
C MET A 148 9.11 3.10 -13.39
N ASN A 149 10.26 3.71 -13.72
CA ASN A 149 10.37 4.89 -14.60
C ASN A 149 9.38 6.00 -14.22
N VAL A 150 9.31 6.37 -12.93
CA VAL A 150 8.33 7.34 -12.43
C VAL A 150 8.48 8.69 -13.12
N LEU A 151 9.72 9.15 -13.34
CA LEU A 151 9.99 10.38 -14.09
C LEU A 151 9.37 10.34 -15.50
N GLY A 152 9.58 9.25 -16.24
CA GLY A 152 9.00 9.08 -17.58
C GLY A 152 7.47 9.08 -17.57
N GLN A 153 6.87 8.43 -16.57
CA GLN A 153 5.41 8.46 -16.38
C GLN A 153 4.90 9.90 -16.17
N VAL A 154 5.54 10.68 -15.29
CA VAL A 154 5.17 12.09 -15.02
C VAL A 154 5.37 12.97 -16.26
N VAL A 155 6.49 12.83 -16.95
CA VAL A 155 6.77 13.58 -18.19
C VAL A 155 5.70 13.29 -19.24
N ASN A 156 5.26 12.04 -19.37
CA ASN A 156 4.22 11.71 -20.33
C ASN A 156 2.88 12.38 -19.99
N VAL A 157 2.48 12.39 -18.72
CA VAL A 157 1.26 13.09 -18.26
C VAL A 157 1.32 14.58 -18.62
N LEU A 158 2.42 15.25 -18.30
CA LEU A 158 2.57 16.69 -18.54
C LEU A 158 2.66 17.02 -20.03
N ARG A 159 3.24 16.14 -20.84
CA ARG A 159 3.24 16.26 -22.30
C ARG A 159 1.83 16.17 -22.88
N GLU A 160 1.05 15.17 -22.48
CA GLU A 160 -0.34 15.02 -22.90
C GLU A 160 -1.19 16.21 -22.46
N ASP A 161 -0.88 16.81 -21.29
CA ASP A 161 -1.64 17.96 -20.74
C ASP A 161 -1.46 19.22 -21.59
N ARG A 162 -0.22 19.48 -22.03
CA ARG A 162 0.06 20.57 -22.97
C ARG A 162 -0.63 20.36 -24.32
N GLN A 163 -0.61 19.12 -24.83
CA GLN A 163 -1.30 18.78 -26.09
C GLN A 163 -2.82 18.93 -25.97
N LEU A 164 -3.41 18.58 -24.83
CA LEU A 164 -4.82 18.80 -24.53
C LEU A 164 -5.16 20.29 -24.62
N ASN A 165 -4.43 21.14 -23.92
CA ASN A 165 -4.67 22.60 -23.94
C ASN A 165 -4.56 23.18 -25.37
N GLU A 166 -3.59 22.73 -26.16
CA GLU A 166 -3.42 23.14 -27.56
C GLU A 166 -4.56 22.65 -28.46
N ASN A 167 -5.03 21.41 -28.27
CA ASN A 167 -6.10 20.80 -29.06
C ASN A 167 -7.48 21.35 -28.69
N GLU A 168 -7.74 21.66 -27.41
CA GLU A 168 -8.93 22.36 -26.95
C GLU A 168 -9.03 23.73 -27.63
N THR A 169 -7.92 24.47 -27.69
CA THR A 169 -7.84 25.74 -28.43
C THR A 169 -8.19 25.56 -29.92
N ARG A 170 -7.94 24.38 -30.49
CA ARG A 170 -8.19 24.03 -31.89
C ARG A 170 -9.51 23.27 -32.12
N ASN A 171 -10.34 23.08 -31.09
CA ASN A 171 -11.56 22.27 -31.12
C ASN A 171 -11.35 20.82 -31.64
N ILE A 172 -10.17 20.24 -31.41
CA ILE A 172 -9.88 18.86 -31.78
C ILE A 172 -10.19 17.97 -30.56
N PRO A 173 -11.12 17.00 -30.66
CA PRO A 173 -11.42 16.11 -29.54
C PRO A 173 -10.20 15.23 -29.25
N TYR A 174 -9.59 15.42 -28.08
CA TYR A 174 -8.47 14.62 -27.60
C TYR A 174 -8.83 14.04 -26.22
N ARG A 175 -8.61 12.74 -26.04
CA ARG A 175 -8.78 12.07 -24.75
C ARG A 175 -7.40 11.65 -24.22
N PRO A 176 -7.03 12.04 -23.00
CA PRO A 176 -5.75 11.64 -22.44
C PRO A 176 -5.67 10.12 -22.30
N THR A 177 -4.51 9.58 -22.68
CA THR A 177 -4.22 8.14 -22.59
C THR A 177 -3.73 7.74 -21.21
N VAL A 178 -3.09 8.66 -20.48
CA VAL A 178 -2.63 8.40 -19.11
C VAL A 178 -3.48 9.16 -18.10
N THR A 179 -4.16 8.39 -17.25
CA THR A 179 -5.03 8.89 -16.17
C THR A 179 -4.35 8.91 -14.80
N HIS A 180 -3.28 8.11 -14.61
CA HIS A 180 -2.57 7.96 -13.33
C HIS A 180 -1.09 7.62 -13.54
N VAL A 181 -0.28 7.89 -12.52
CA VAL A 181 1.13 7.46 -12.41
C VAL A 181 1.26 6.47 -11.26
N ARG A 182 2.05 5.41 -11.44
CA ARG A 182 2.39 4.46 -10.39
C ARG A 182 3.69 4.87 -9.72
N ILE A 183 3.66 4.98 -8.40
CA ILE A 183 4.85 5.28 -7.58
C ILE A 183 5.07 4.19 -6.53
N PRO A 184 6.31 3.98 -6.07
CA PRO A 184 6.58 3.15 -4.91
C PRO A 184 5.84 3.68 -3.68
N SER A 185 5.17 2.78 -2.96
CA SER A 185 4.56 3.09 -1.66
C SER A 185 5.54 2.84 -0.52
N THR A 186 5.41 3.64 0.54
CA THR A 186 6.09 3.41 1.84
C THR A 186 5.38 2.37 2.70
N CYS A 187 4.12 2.05 2.38
CA CYS A 187 3.37 0.97 3.00
C CYS A 187 3.64 -0.36 2.28
N SER A 188 3.50 -1.47 3.01
CA SER A 188 3.51 -2.81 2.44
C SER A 188 2.30 -3.61 2.91
N SER A 189 1.79 -4.48 2.03
CA SER A 189 0.64 -5.32 2.37
C SER A 189 1.08 -6.50 3.24
N GLY A 190 0.29 -6.80 4.25
CA GLY A 190 0.61 -7.81 5.24
C GLY A 190 -0.23 -7.71 6.49
N ILE A 191 0.19 -8.41 7.53
CA ILE A 191 -0.54 -8.47 8.80
C ILE A 191 0.39 -8.00 9.92
N LEU A 192 -0.05 -6.99 10.65
CA LEU A 192 0.56 -6.55 11.89
C LEU A 192 -0.10 -7.28 13.05
N ILE A 193 0.67 -8.09 13.78
CA ILE A 193 0.19 -8.81 14.96
C ILE A 193 0.56 -8.00 16.20
N PHE A 194 -0.42 -7.71 17.05
CA PHE A 194 -0.20 -7.21 18.41
C PHE A 194 -0.38 -8.34 19.42
N SER A 195 0.57 -8.54 20.33
CA SER A 195 0.50 -9.59 21.36
C SER A 195 1.13 -9.14 22.67
N LYS A 196 0.66 -9.69 23.78
CA LYS A 196 1.34 -9.56 25.08
C LYS A 196 2.51 -10.53 25.23
N ASP A 197 2.50 -11.64 24.46
CA ASP A 197 3.59 -12.61 24.45
C ASP A 197 4.68 -12.15 23.48
N TYR A 198 5.67 -11.43 24.02
CA TYR A 198 6.84 -10.98 23.27
C TYR A 198 7.62 -12.15 22.66
N ASN A 199 7.83 -13.21 23.43
CA ASN A 199 8.72 -14.31 23.05
C ASN A 199 8.14 -15.09 21.88
N GLN A 200 6.84 -15.37 21.90
CA GLN A 200 6.17 -16.01 20.77
C GLN A 200 6.22 -15.12 19.52
N LEU A 201 5.97 -13.81 19.69
CA LEU A 201 5.90 -12.88 18.57
C LEU A 201 7.25 -12.66 17.89
N ILE A 202 8.31 -12.47 18.67
CA ILE A 202 9.65 -12.17 18.13
C ILE A 202 10.33 -13.42 17.56
N ASN A 203 10.06 -14.60 18.12
CA ASN A 203 10.63 -15.87 17.64
C ASN A 203 9.79 -16.55 16.56
N ALA A 204 8.64 -15.98 16.18
CA ALA A 204 7.85 -16.50 15.07
C ALA A 204 8.68 -16.55 13.78
N ILE A 205 8.52 -17.63 13.02
CA ILE A 205 9.22 -17.80 11.75
C ILE A 205 8.57 -16.87 10.72
N ASP A 206 9.39 -16.26 9.85
CA ASP A 206 8.86 -15.50 8.72
C ASP A 206 8.08 -16.41 7.77
N LEU A 207 7.04 -15.85 7.16
CA LEU A 207 6.20 -16.62 6.24
C LEU A 207 7.01 -17.02 5.00
N PRO A 208 7.07 -18.33 4.67
CA PRO A 208 7.84 -18.80 3.52
C PRO A 208 7.26 -18.22 2.23
N LEU A 209 8.11 -18.00 1.23
CA LEU A 209 7.67 -17.57 -0.09
C LEU A 209 6.94 -18.72 -0.79
N ARG A 210 5.82 -18.40 -1.45
CA ARG A 210 5.16 -19.34 -2.36
C ARG A 210 6.00 -19.42 -3.64
N GLN A 211 6.56 -20.60 -3.92
CA GLN A 211 7.33 -20.90 -5.13
C GLN A 211 6.43 -20.95 -6.36
#